data_AF-A0AAU6WS20-F1
#
_entry.id   AF-A0AAU6WS20-F1
#
_cell.length_a   1.000
_cell.length_b   1.000
_cell.length_c   1.000
_cell.angle_alpha   90.00
_cell.angle_beta   90.00
_cell.angle_gamma   90.00
#
_symmetry.space_group_name_H-M   'P 1'
#
loop_
_entity.id
_entity.type
_entity.pdbx_description
1 polymer ?
#
loop_
_entity_poly.entity_id
_entity_poly.type
_entity_poly.pdbx_seq_one_letter_code
_entity_poly.pdbx_strand_id
1 'polypeptide(L)'
;MLDPIMILKTLELINKASGKIALNNLEILSNKGQNEPLFGGYFIQLLRQMKQERLIDSDKNEWYFSITQKGLDYLKEHAKE
;
A
#
# COMPACT_ATOMS: atom_id res chain seq x y z
N MET A 1 0.24 -4.57 -14.62
CA MET A 1 0.85 -4.89 -13.31
C MET A 1 0.37 -3.91 -12.25
N LEU A 2 0.05 -4.38 -11.04
CA LEU A 2 -0.40 -3.53 -9.93
C LEU A 2 0.56 -2.36 -9.68
N ASP A 3 0.02 -1.15 -9.78
CA ASP A 3 0.76 0.10 -9.55
C ASP A 3 0.92 0.36 -8.03
N PRO A 4 2.13 0.66 -7.53
CA PRO A 4 2.35 1.11 -6.14
C PRO A 4 1.41 2.24 -5.70
N ILE A 5 0.98 3.11 -6.62
CA ILE A 5 0.02 4.19 -6.36
C ILE A 5 -1.32 3.64 -5.85
N MET A 6 -1.76 2.48 -6.34
CA MET A 6 -3.03 1.87 -5.89
C MET A 6 -2.96 1.39 -4.44
N ILE A 7 -1.81 0.86 -4.02
CA ILE A 7 -1.55 0.51 -2.62
C ILE A 7 -1.58 1.77 -1.75
N LEU A 8 -0.91 2.85 -2.18
CA LEU A 8 -0.88 4.11 -1.44
C LEU A 8 -2.27 4.76 -1.35
N LYS A 9 -3.07 4.77 -2.43
CA LYS A 9 -4.47 5.25 -2.40
C LYS A 9 -5.32 4.45 -1.41
N THR A 10 -5.15 3.13 -1.40
CA THR A 10 -5.87 2.26 -0.45
C THR A 10 -5.47 2.60 0.98
N LEU A 11 -4.17 2.73 1.27
CA LEU A 11 -3.69 3.08 2.60
C LEU A 11 -4.05 4.50 3.03
N GLU A 12 -4.13 5.47 2.11
CA GLU A 12 -4.61 6.84 2.40
C GLU A 12 -6.06 6.81 2.91
N LEU A 13 -6.93 6.03 2.27
CA LEU A 13 -8.32 5.85 2.70
C LEU A 13 -8.41 5.22 4.09
N ILE A 14 -7.61 4.18 4.35
CA ILE A 14 -7.53 3.52 5.65
C ILE A 14 -6.95 4.44 6.74
N ASN A 15 -6.00 5.31 6.38
CA ASN A 15 -5.39 6.25 7.31
C ASN A 15 -6.41 7.25 7.88
N LYS A 16 -7.44 7.62 7.10
CA LYS A 16 -8.56 8.46 7.54
C LYS A 16 -9.53 7.73 8.49
N ALA A 17 -9.38 6.41 8.64
CA ALA A 17 -10.22 5.56 9.49
C ALA A 17 -9.40 4.90 10.63
N SER A 18 -8.96 3.65 10.45
CA SER A 18 -8.28 2.86 11.49
C SER A 18 -6.76 3.11 11.59
N GLY A 19 -6.17 3.80 10.61
CA GLY A 19 -4.73 4.06 10.55
C GLY A 19 -3.90 2.92 9.95
N LYS A 20 -4.36 1.67 10.07
CA LYS A 20 -3.67 0.47 9.57
C LYS A 20 -4.63 -0.61 9.07
N ILE A 21 -4.13 -1.50 8.21
CA ILE A 21 -4.89 -2.59 7.58
C ILE A 21 -4.08 -3.89 7.53
N ALA A 22 -4.76 -5.02 7.66
CA ALA A 22 -4.15 -6.34 7.57
C ALA A 22 -3.67 -6.67 6.14
N LEU A 23 -2.56 -7.41 6.01
CA LEU A 23 -1.95 -7.83 4.74
C LEU A 23 -2.96 -8.33 3.70
N ASN A 24 -3.77 -9.33 4.09
CA ASN A 24 -4.73 -9.96 3.18
C ASN A 24 -5.80 -8.96 2.68
N ASN A 25 -6.27 -8.09 3.57
CA ASN A 25 -7.24 -7.06 3.20
C ASN A 25 -6.61 -6.01 2.29
N LEU A 26 -5.36 -5.62 2.56
CA LEU A 26 -4.63 -4.71 1.70
C LEU A 26 -4.45 -5.31 0.30
N GLU A 27 -4.05 -6.58 0.19
CA GLU A 27 -3.91 -7.27 -1.10
C GLU A 27 -5.23 -7.28 -1.88
N ILE A 28 -6.34 -7.66 -1.25
CA ILE A 28 -7.67 -7.70 -1.89
C ILE A 28 -8.07 -6.30 -2.37
N LEU A 29 -7.95 -5.28 -1.52
CA LEU A 29 -8.42 -3.94 -1.83
C LEU A 29 -7.55 -3.25 -2.90
N SER A 30 -6.23 -3.40 -2.83
CA SER A 30 -5.29 -2.80 -3.78
C SER A 30 -5.48 -3.36 -5.20
N ASN A 31 -5.82 -4.65 -5.28
CA ASN A 31 -6.03 -5.35 -6.55
C ASN A 31 -7.45 -5.18 -7.12
N LYS A 32 -8.38 -4.55 -6.40
CA LYS A 32 -9.76 -4.42 -6.83
C LYS A 32 -9.85 -3.61 -8.13
N GLY A 33 -10.40 -4.22 -9.18
CA GLY A 33 -10.59 -3.58 -10.48
C GLY A 33 -9.31 -3.47 -11.33
N GLN A 34 -8.22 -4.13 -10.93
CA GLN A 34 -7.00 -4.23 -11.73
C GLN A 34 -7.13 -5.32 -12.79
N ASN A 35 -6.72 -5.03 -14.03
CA ASN A 35 -6.70 -6.02 -15.12
C ASN A 35 -5.66 -7.13 -14.86
N GLU A 36 -4.56 -6.78 -14.18
CA GLU A 36 -3.47 -7.69 -13.84
C GLU A 36 -3.13 -7.56 -12.35
N PRO A 37 -3.82 -8.33 -11.49
CA PRO A 37 -3.57 -8.30 -10.06
C PRO A 37 -2.22 -8.92 -9.68
N LEU A 38 -1.64 -8.45 -8.58
CA LEU A 38 -0.40 -8.94 -8.00
C LEU A 38 -0.69 -9.62 -6.66
N PHE A 39 -0.31 -10.90 -6.52
CA PHE A 39 -0.66 -11.72 -5.36
C PHE A 39 0.54 -12.40 -4.69
N GLY A 40 0.36 -12.76 -3.42
CA GLY A 40 1.25 -13.60 -2.63
C GLY A 40 2.65 -13.01 -2.49
N GLY A 41 3.67 -13.83 -2.78
CA GLY A 41 5.07 -13.45 -2.60
C GLY A 41 5.47 -12.17 -3.36
N TYR A 42 4.92 -11.95 -4.56
CA TYR A 42 5.21 -10.75 -5.34
C TYR A 42 4.61 -9.49 -4.72
N PHE A 43 3.39 -9.59 -4.19
CA PHE A 43 2.75 -8.49 -3.47
C PHE A 43 3.54 -8.14 -2.20
N ILE A 44 3.95 -9.16 -1.43
CA ILE A 44 4.78 -8.98 -0.24
C ILE A 44 6.12 -8.33 -0.59
N GLN A 45 6.76 -8.74 -1.68
CA GLN A 45 8.03 -8.15 -2.13
C GLN A 45 7.85 -6.67 -2.49
N LEU A 46 6.76 -6.32 -3.17
CA LEU A 46 6.43 -4.93 -3.46
C LEU A 46 6.24 -4.11 -2.17
N LEU A 47 5.50 -4.61 -1.18
CA LEU A 47 5.33 -3.93 0.11
C LEU A 47 6.66 -3.73 0.84
N ARG A 48 7.57 -4.71 0.79
CA ARG A 48 8.92 -4.58 1.36
C ARG A 48 9.74 -3.50 0.68
N GLN A 49 9.67 -3.40 -0.65
CA GLN A 49 10.31 -2.33 -1.39
C GLN A 49 9.74 -0.96 -0.99
N MET A 50 8.41 -0.81 -0.96
CA MET A 50 7.76 0.43 -0.54
C MET A 50 8.12 0.83 0.90
N LYS A 51 8.30 -0.15 1.80
CA LYS A 51 8.76 0.09 3.18
C LYS A 51 10.22 0.55 3.22
N GLN A 52 11.11 -0.05 2.43
CA GLN A 52 12.51 0.39 2.30
C GLN A 52 12.60 1.83 1.79
N GLU A 53 11.73 2.19 0.86
CA GLU A 53 11.59 3.56 0.35
C GLU A 53 10.90 4.51 1.34
N ARG A 54 10.45 4.01 2.49
CA ARG A 54 9.72 4.72 3.54
C ARG A 54 8.39 5.31 3.06
N LEU A 55 7.73 4.70 2.08
CA LEU A 55 6.40 5.12 1.63
C LEU A 55 5.31 4.56 2.57
N ILE A 56 5.51 3.33 3.03
CA ILE A 56 4.62 2.64 3.98
C ILE A 56 5.40 2.17 5.21
N ASP A 57 4.69 1.82 6.26
CA ASP A 57 5.24 1.15 7.45
C ASP A 57 4.45 -0.12 7.75
N SER A 58 5.04 -1.00 8.57
CA SER A 58 4.39 -2.21 9.06
C SER A 58 4.80 -2.56 10.47
N ASP A 59 3.96 -3.33 11.16
CA ASP A 59 4.31 -3.92 12.45
C ASP A 59 5.46 -4.94 12.33
N LYS A 60 5.98 -5.39 13.48
CA LYS A 60 7.16 -6.27 13.54
C LYS A 60 6.99 -7.58 12.73
N ASN A 61 5.76 -8.06 12.60
CA ASN A 61 5.44 -9.32 11.93
C ASN A 61 4.96 -9.14 10.48
N GLU A 62 4.93 -7.91 9.95
CA GLU A 62 4.40 -7.60 8.61
C GLU A 62 2.94 -8.04 8.42
N TRP A 63 2.13 -8.00 9.47
CA TRP A 63 0.72 -8.35 9.43
C TRP A 63 -0.16 -7.14 9.17
N TYR A 64 0.26 -5.98 9.66
CA TYR A 64 -0.47 -4.72 9.51
C TYR A 64 0.39 -3.67 8.86
N PHE A 65 -0.21 -2.92 7.94
CA PHE A 65 0.45 -1.89 7.14
C PHE A 65 -0.28 -0.56 7.27
N SER A 66 0.49 0.52 7.23
CA SER A 66 0.01 1.91 7.26
C SER A 66 0.80 2.76 6.27
N ILE A 67 0.21 3.85 5.78
CA ILE A 67 0.94 4.84 4.99
C ILE A 67 1.77 5.75 5.91
N THR A 68 2.96 6.15 5.48
CA THR A 68 3.76 7.15 6.21
C THR A 68 3.43 8.56 5.73
N GLN A 69 3.97 9.58 6.42
CA GLN A 69 3.90 10.95 5.92
C GLN A 69 4.56 11.09 4.53
N LYS A 70 5.74 10.48 4.33
CA LYS A 70 6.42 10.49 3.01
C LYS A 70 5.56 9.84 1.92
N GLY A 71 4.86 8.75 2.24
CA GLY A 71 3.94 8.10 1.30
C GLY A 71 2.75 8.98 0.92
N LEU A 72 2.21 9.73 1.89
CA LEU A 72 1.14 10.71 1.63
C LEU A 72 1.62 11.85 0.72
N ASP A 73 2.83 12.33 0.94
CA ASP A 73 3.41 13.41 0.13
C ASP A 73 3.71 12.93 -1.29
N TYR A 74 4.31 11.74 -1.43
CA TYR A 74 4.54 11.08 -2.73
C TYR A 74 3.23 10.94 -3.52
N LEU A 75 2.15 10.50 -2.87
CA LEU A 75 0.85 10.35 -3.52
C LEU A 75 0.31 11.69 -4.05
N LYS A 76 0.47 12.80 -3.32
CA LYS A 76 0.01 14.12 -3.78
C LYS A 76 0.76 14.63 -5.01
N GLU A 77 2.03 14.26 -5.14
CA GLU A 77 2.87 14.65 -6.28
C GLU A 77 2.53 13.83 -7.53
N HIS A 78 2.23 12.54 -7.37
CA HIS A 78 2.09 11.59 -8.48
C HIS A 78 0.64 11.20 -8.82
N ALA A 79 -0.35 11.56 -7.98
CA ALA A 79 -1.77 11.28 -8.24
C ALA A 79 -2.51 12.42 -8.96
N LYS A 80 -1.80 13.45 -9.45
CA LYS A 80 -2.37 14.58 -10.21
C LYS A 80 -2.53 14.31 -11.73
N GLU A 81 -2.29 13.09 -12.17
CA GLU A 81 -2.51 12.65 -13.56
C GLU A 81 -3.89 11.99 -13.75
#